data_AF-A0A0R3X0R1-F1
#
_entry.id   AF-A0A0R3X0R1-F1
#
_cell.length_a   1.000
_cell.length_b   1.000
_cell.length_c   1.000
_cell.angle_alpha   90.00
_cell.angle_beta   90.00
_cell.angle_gamma   90.00
#
_symmetry.space_group_name_H-M   'P 1'
#
loop_
_entity.id
_entity.type
_entity.pdbx_description
1 polymer ?
#
loop_
_entity_poly.entity_id
_entity_poly.type
_entity_poly.pdbx_seq_one_letter_code
_entity_poly.pdbx_strand_id
1 'polypeptide(L)'
;MAKKSKGSNKEKGSKSKGSKDAAKSKSKGSGKKVVEETSPVDVAVQTCPNNFCYLCCFQLHDAAAIQSHVLLLSHASQNLGDTDLSHLCRLCRERIPLKWGPTHKCCSLKTSFIIRNTSVPVLKGGAPFQCLFCRGRALKSRSDLVVHLLAFHRPDRPRGQCGLCDFHFEESPPQPSNTKIPPPPPNADFETVKQYRMALRDAELSELLKPESAELKMGEIKLEQHCANDHSPIYRIIAREAVQECTHLREPYTCFLCRRTYRTNWDFHAHVLCRHGLKSELRGRLLTCAMCGEASTSEEGFDKHVFTRHAHAPRCLADYWTKNELLQEYVCCATTCATCWEIYKEDFELQAHILVAHTAPRFLQCGLCNMDFSSGFETMDGFLVFLSHEHNHARSLHAVALELHMTAKPMPPALPDDMSEEAVKAALKALGGGGGDEDANTGKSKGKEKSKSKSSKEKGSKSKKNDSSKGGKSKGSKKK
;
A
#
# COMPACT_ATOMS: atom_id res chain seq x y z
N MET A 1 -1.20 -22.96 62.55
CA MET A 1 -2.14 -23.97 63.08
C MET A 1 -2.49 -24.97 61.97
N ALA A 2 -2.51 -26.26 62.31
CA ALA A 2 -2.62 -27.46 61.46
C ALA A 2 -3.93 -27.52 60.64
N LYS A 3 -4.16 -28.35 59.59
CA LYS A 3 -3.84 -29.77 59.26
C LYS A 3 -3.89 -29.93 57.71
N LYS A 4 -3.03 -30.65 56.99
CA LYS A 4 -2.84 -32.11 56.79
C LYS A 4 -4.09 -32.95 56.45
N SER A 5 -4.12 -33.52 55.24
CA SER A 5 -4.46 -34.94 55.01
C SER A 5 -3.95 -35.44 53.64
N LYS A 6 -3.20 -36.55 53.71
CA LYS A 6 -2.78 -37.43 52.62
C LYS A 6 -3.87 -38.50 52.39
N GLY A 7 -3.92 -39.07 51.20
CA GLY A 7 -4.59 -40.34 50.92
C GLY A 7 -4.07 -40.98 49.64
N SER A 8 -3.26 -42.02 49.79
CA SER A 8 -2.72 -42.89 48.75
C SER A 8 -3.48 -44.22 48.73
N ASN A 9 -3.68 -44.85 47.57
CA ASN A 9 -3.60 -46.31 47.47
C ASN A 9 -3.29 -46.80 46.05
N LYS A 10 -2.64 -47.96 46.01
CA LYS A 10 -1.90 -48.60 44.92
C LYS A 10 -2.43 -50.03 44.74
N GLU A 11 -2.01 -50.66 43.63
CA GLU A 11 -2.03 -52.12 43.28
C GLU A 11 -3.17 -52.58 42.35
N LYS A 12 -3.02 -53.50 41.38
CA LYS A 12 -1.88 -54.25 40.75
C LYS A 12 -2.42 -55.06 39.52
N GLY A 13 -1.53 -55.37 38.57
CA GLY A 13 -1.58 -56.56 37.67
C GLY A 13 -2.27 -56.36 36.31
N SER A 14 -1.82 -56.87 35.16
CA SER A 14 -0.79 -57.88 34.84
C SER A 14 -0.40 -57.89 33.33
N LYS A 15 0.84 -58.32 33.10
CA LYS A 15 1.62 -58.62 31.86
C LYS A 15 0.89 -59.16 30.61
N SER A 16 1.42 -58.81 29.43
CA SER A 16 1.93 -59.79 28.45
C SER A 16 3.02 -59.15 27.54
N LYS A 17 3.95 -60.01 27.07
CA LYS A 17 5.25 -59.72 26.45
C LYS A 17 5.25 -60.10 24.97
N GLY A 18 6.08 -59.39 24.20
CA GLY A 18 6.93 -59.95 23.12
C GLY A 18 6.48 -59.63 21.69
N SER A 19 7.34 -59.57 20.67
CA SER A 19 8.80 -59.47 20.58
C SER A 19 9.19 -59.41 19.09
N LYS A 20 10.21 -58.60 18.78
CA LYS A 20 11.27 -58.78 17.76
C LYS A 20 10.97 -58.63 16.27
N ASP A 21 11.67 -57.63 15.73
CA ASP A 21 12.10 -57.44 14.35
C ASP A 21 13.12 -58.47 13.83
N ALA A 22 13.23 -58.43 12.50
CA ALA A 22 14.35 -58.76 11.62
C ALA A 22 14.34 -60.15 10.94
N ALA A 23 14.08 -60.14 9.63
CA ALA A 23 14.86 -60.90 8.65
C ALA A 23 14.73 -60.31 7.24
N LYS A 24 15.84 -60.44 6.52
CA LYS A 24 16.21 -59.86 5.23
C LYS A 24 16.28 -61.00 4.22
N SER A 25 15.78 -60.84 3.00
CA SER A 25 16.25 -61.66 1.86
C SER A 25 15.96 -61.01 0.50
N LYS A 26 17.01 -61.00 -0.34
CA LYS A 26 17.06 -60.64 -1.76
C LYS A 26 16.70 -61.87 -2.61
N SER A 27 16.15 -61.69 -3.81
CA SER A 27 16.84 -61.98 -5.10
C SER A 27 15.96 -61.91 -6.36
N LYS A 28 16.49 -61.24 -7.40
CA LYS A 28 16.51 -61.50 -8.88
C LYS A 28 15.18 -61.75 -9.64
N GLY A 29 14.92 -61.19 -10.84
CA GLY A 29 15.72 -60.36 -11.75
C GLY A 29 15.03 -60.07 -13.11
N SER A 30 15.74 -59.28 -13.94
CA SER A 30 15.70 -59.05 -15.41
C SER A 30 14.43 -58.55 -16.12
N GLY A 31 14.54 -57.35 -16.72
CA GLY A 31 13.71 -56.88 -17.83
C GLY A 31 14.18 -55.52 -18.36
N LYS A 32 14.90 -55.52 -19.48
CA LYS A 32 15.55 -54.38 -20.14
C LYS A 32 14.52 -53.54 -20.93
N LYS A 33 14.42 -52.24 -20.67
CA LYS A 33 13.96 -51.24 -21.65
C LYS A 33 14.69 -49.93 -21.41
N VAL A 34 15.49 -49.54 -22.40
CA VAL A 34 16.14 -48.24 -22.52
C VAL A 34 15.02 -47.22 -22.72
N VAL A 35 14.86 -46.31 -21.76
CA VAL A 35 14.10 -45.07 -21.93
C VAL A 35 15.04 -43.95 -21.53
N GLU A 36 15.18 -43.03 -22.46
CA GLU A 36 16.01 -41.83 -22.43
C GLU A 36 15.76 -41.04 -21.14
N GLU A 37 16.80 -40.97 -20.31
CA GLU A 37 16.81 -40.27 -19.03
C GLU A 37 16.84 -38.77 -19.31
N THR A 38 15.66 -38.20 -19.53
CA THR A 38 15.47 -36.76 -19.39
C THR A 38 15.59 -36.47 -17.90
N SER A 39 16.72 -35.87 -17.52
CA SER A 39 16.93 -35.29 -16.20
C SER A 39 15.68 -34.53 -15.79
N PRO A 40 15.09 -34.79 -14.61
CA PRO A 40 13.98 -33.99 -14.14
C PRO A 40 14.51 -32.56 -14.01
N VAL A 41 13.96 -31.65 -14.82
CA VAL A 41 14.12 -30.22 -14.60
C VAL A 41 13.63 -29.99 -13.18
N ASP A 42 14.55 -29.67 -12.26
CA ASP A 42 14.22 -29.23 -10.92
C ASP A 42 13.28 -28.03 -11.07
N VAL A 43 11.98 -28.30 -10.97
CA VAL A 43 10.98 -27.26 -10.80
C VAL A 43 11.34 -26.62 -9.47
N ALA A 44 11.94 -25.43 -9.54
CA ALA A 44 12.29 -24.64 -8.38
C ALA A 44 11.11 -24.66 -7.41
N VAL A 45 11.26 -25.42 -6.32
CA VAL A 45 10.28 -25.44 -5.25
C VAL A 45 10.31 -24.03 -4.70
N GLN A 46 9.22 -23.30 -4.90
CA GLN A 46 9.00 -21.97 -4.32
C GLN A 46 8.90 -22.14 -2.80
N THR A 47 10.05 -22.31 -2.15
CA THR A 47 10.16 -22.34 -0.69
C THR A 47 9.71 -20.99 -0.18
N CYS A 48 8.79 -20.96 0.79
CA CYS A 48 8.15 -19.72 1.28
C CYS A 48 9.23 -18.69 1.71
N PRO A 49 9.54 -17.67 0.89
CA PRO A 49 10.72 -16.83 1.10
C PRO A 49 10.53 -15.78 2.21
N ASN A 50 9.34 -15.75 2.81
CA ASN A 50 8.81 -14.76 3.73
C ASN A 50 9.53 -14.60 5.08
N ASN A 51 10.68 -15.24 5.31
CA ASN A 51 11.44 -15.15 6.56
C ASN A 51 12.95 -14.96 6.37
N PHE A 52 13.43 -14.62 5.17
CA PHE A 52 14.85 -14.42 4.87
C PHE A 52 15.22 -12.95 4.69
N CYS A 53 16.40 -12.53 5.16
CA CYS A 53 16.95 -11.20 4.86
C CYS A 53 17.98 -11.26 3.73
N TYR A 54 17.73 -10.55 2.63
CA TYR A 54 18.57 -10.57 1.43
C TYR A 54 19.88 -9.77 1.55
N LEU A 55 20.05 -8.96 2.61
CA LEU A 55 21.28 -8.18 2.82
C LEU A 55 22.34 -8.93 3.63
N CYS A 56 21.92 -9.64 4.68
CA CYS A 56 22.83 -10.42 5.54
C CYS A 56 22.71 -11.94 5.34
N CYS A 57 21.87 -12.37 4.41
CA CYS A 57 21.60 -13.78 4.10
C CYS A 57 21.21 -14.59 5.34
N PHE A 58 20.40 -13.99 6.23
CA PHE A 58 20.02 -14.60 7.50
C PHE A 58 18.53 -14.96 7.52
N GLN A 59 18.22 -16.16 8.01
CA GLN A 59 16.84 -16.61 8.18
C GLN A 59 16.29 -16.25 9.57
N LEU A 60 15.19 -15.52 9.60
CA LEU A 60 14.44 -15.14 10.79
C LEU A 60 13.22 -16.05 10.99
N HIS A 61 12.54 -15.92 12.14
CA HIS A 61 11.44 -16.81 12.49
C HIS A 61 10.15 -16.49 11.72
N ASP A 62 9.86 -15.21 11.46
CA ASP A 62 8.67 -14.78 10.73
C ASP A 62 8.88 -13.45 9.97
N ALA A 63 7.87 -13.05 9.21
CA ALA A 63 7.91 -11.84 8.38
C ALA A 63 7.95 -10.54 9.19
N ALA A 64 7.30 -10.49 10.36
CA ALA A 64 7.34 -9.31 11.23
C ALA A 64 8.75 -9.11 11.83
N ALA A 65 9.47 -10.21 12.08
CA ALA A 65 10.86 -10.22 12.49
C ALA A 65 11.77 -9.69 11.40
N ILE A 66 11.58 -10.08 10.13
CA ILE A 66 12.35 -9.49 9.02
C ILE A 66 12.13 -7.99 8.96
N GLN A 67 10.87 -7.51 8.94
CA GLN A 67 10.61 -6.07 8.84
C GLN A 67 11.28 -5.30 9.99
N SER A 68 11.24 -5.85 11.20
CA SER A 68 11.90 -5.28 12.37
C SER A 68 13.42 -5.26 12.25
N HIS A 69 13.99 -6.36 11.75
CA HIS A 69 15.42 -6.52 11.51
C HIS A 69 15.92 -5.52 10.46
N VAL A 70 15.28 -5.49 9.29
CA VAL A 70 15.63 -4.61 8.16
C VAL A 70 15.50 -3.13 8.55
N LEU A 71 14.42 -2.78 9.25
CA LEU A 71 14.18 -1.40 9.71
C LEU A 71 15.22 -0.95 10.74
N LEU A 72 15.56 -1.79 11.72
CA LEU A 72 16.35 -1.36 12.88
C LEU A 72 17.84 -1.64 12.78
N LEU A 73 18.27 -2.62 11.99
CA LEU A 73 19.68 -3.00 11.91
C LEU A 73 20.31 -2.45 10.64
N SER A 74 21.32 -1.61 10.82
CA SER A 74 22.23 -1.25 9.73
C SER A 74 23.07 -2.47 9.42
N HIS A 75 22.94 -2.96 8.20
CA HIS A 75 23.74 -4.05 7.69
C HIS A 75 25.14 -3.51 7.42
N ALA A 76 26.17 -4.17 7.93
CA ALA A 76 27.53 -3.90 7.47
C ALA A 76 27.57 -4.22 5.97
N SER A 77 28.14 -3.32 5.16
CA SER A 77 28.51 -3.68 3.79
C SER A 77 29.37 -4.93 3.87
N GLN A 78 29.05 -5.96 3.10
CA GLN A 78 29.88 -7.17 2.97
C GLN A 78 31.19 -6.86 2.25
N ASN A 79 31.96 -5.88 2.74
CA ASN A 79 33.29 -5.59 2.27
C ASN A 79 34.15 -6.78 2.67
N LEU A 80 34.55 -7.60 1.69
CA LEU A 80 35.53 -8.67 1.87
C LEU A 80 36.79 -8.07 2.54
N GLY A 81 36.93 -8.28 3.85
CA GLY A 81 38.07 -7.78 4.62
C GLY A 81 37.73 -7.34 6.04
N ASP A 82 36.47 -7.01 6.33
CA ASP A 82 36.06 -6.65 7.69
C ASP A 82 35.76 -7.90 8.52
N THR A 83 36.56 -8.14 9.56
CA THR A 83 36.47 -9.35 10.40
C THR A 83 35.40 -9.22 11.49
N ASP A 84 34.91 -7.99 11.75
CA ASP A 84 33.88 -7.72 12.75
C ASP A 84 32.49 -7.65 12.10
N LEU A 85 31.96 -8.82 11.75
CA LEU A 85 30.60 -8.99 11.24
C LEU A 85 29.57 -8.60 12.32
N SER A 86 29.24 -7.30 12.38
CA SER A 86 28.25 -6.73 13.29
C SER A 86 27.24 -5.81 12.59
N HIS A 87 26.07 -5.69 13.18
CA HIS A 87 25.04 -4.71 12.86
C HIS A 87 25.15 -3.51 13.80
N LEU A 88 24.76 -2.33 13.32
CA LEU A 88 24.48 -1.19 14.20
C LEU A 88 22.98 -1.02 14.37
N CYS A 89 22.47 -1.08 15.61
CA CYS A 89 21.06 -0.76 15.85
C CYS A 89 20.80 0.73 15.65
N ARG A 90 19.90 1.09 14.73
CA ARG A 90 19.50 2.48 14.46
C ARG A 90 18.80 3.14 15.64
N LEU A 91 18.18 2.36 16.53
CA LEU A 91 17.44 2.86 17.68
C LEU A 91 18.33 3.11 18.91
N CYS A 92 19.01 2.08 19.42
CA CYS A 92 19.85 2.20 20.62
C CYS A 92 21.33 2.49 20.33
N ARG A 93 21.75 2.48 19.06
CA ARG A 93 23.14 2.70 18.62
C ARG A 93 24.16 1.64 19.09
N GLU A 94 23.68 0.51 19.59
CA GLU A 94 24.53 -0.63 19.99
C GLU A 94 25.04 -1.40 18.76
N ARG A 95 26.31 -1.85 18.82
CA ARG A 95 26.86 -2.80 17.85
C ARG A 95 26.52 -4.23 18.28
N ILE A 96 25.92 -4.99 17.39
CA ILE A 96 25.36 -6.31 17.67
C ILE A 96 25.99 -7.29 16.69
N PRO A 97 26.66 -8.37 17.15
CA PRO A 97 27.16 -9.39 16.22
C PRO A 97 26.03 -9.96 15.35
N LEU A 98 26.32 -10.28 14.08
CA LEU A 98 25.32 -10.72 13.09
C LEU A 98 24.32 -11.75 13.65
N LYS A 99 24.85 -12.78 14.32
CA LYS A 99 24.06 -13.88 14.92
C LYS A 99 23.05 -13.45 16.00
N TRP A 100 23.27 -12.30 16.64
CA TRP A 100 22.42 -11.78 17.72
C TRP A 100 21.49 -10.64 17.26
N GLY A 101 21.60 -10.21 16.01
CA GLY A 101 20.71 -9.18 15.44
C GLY A 101 19.22 -9.50 15.64
N PRO A 102 18.74 -10.70 15.27
CA PRO A 102 17.33 -11.08 15.41
C PRO A 102 16.80 -11.07 16.85
N THR A 103 17.64 -11.36 17.83
CA THR A 103 17.25 -11.44 19.26
C THR A 103 17.51 -10.13 20.00
N HIS A 104 18.00 -9.10 19.32
CA HIS A 104 18.22 -7.81 19.93
C HIS A 104 16.91 -7.19 20.42
N LYS A 105 16.92 -6.65 21.65
CA LYS A 105 15.72 -6.15 22.35
C LYS A 105 14.89 -5.17 21.52
N CYS A 106 15.52 -4.24 20.80
CA CYS A 106 14.79 -3.29 19.96
C CYS A 106 14.06 -3.99 18.79
N CYS A 107 14.68 -5.00 18.17
CA CYS A 107 14.05 -5.80 17.13
C CYS A 107 12.86 -6.59 17.69
N SER A 108 13.02 -7.26 18.82
CA SER A 108 11.92 -8.03 19.45
C SER A 108 10.72 -7.14 19.80
N LEU A 109 10.94 -5.97 20.40
CA LEU A 109 9.86 -5.02 20.71
C LEU A 109 9.16 -4.52 19.44
N LYS A 110 9.93 -4.24 18.38
CA LYS A 110 9.36 -3.82 17.10
C LYS A 110 8.56 -4.95 16.43
N THR A 111 9.02 -6.20 16.55
CA THR A 111 8.32 -7.37 16.02
C THR A 111 6.97 -7.54 16.72
N SER A 112 6.94 -7.47 18.05
CA SER A 112 5.69 -7.51 18.81
C SER A 112 4.72 -6.38 18.44
N PHE A 113 5.24 -5.17 18.19
CA PHE A 113 4.43 -4.05 17.72
C PHE A 113 3.82 -4.32 16.33
N ILE A 114 4.62 -4.82 15.39
CA ILE A 114 4.13 -5.16 14.03
C ILE A 114 3.04 -6.23 14.12
N ILE A 115 3.30 -7.33 14.83
CA ILE A 115 2.33 -8.43 15.02
C ILE A 115 1.02 -7.90 15.61
N ARG A 116 1.09 -7.03 16.62
CA ARG A 116 -0.10 -6.40 17.20
C ARG A 116 -0.87 -5.60 16.15
N ASN A 117 -0.19 -4.73 15.40
CA ASN A 117 -0.85 -3.85 14.43
C ASN A 117 -1.49 -4.60 13.26
N THR A 118 -0.94 -5.76 12.88
CA THR A 118 -1.47 -6.62 11.82
C THR A 118 -2.39 -7.72 12.33
N SER A 119 -2.74 -7.70 13.62
CA SER A 119 -3.63 -8.72 14.21
C SER A 119 -5.10 -8.42 13.94
N VAL A 120 -5.90 -9.47 13.82
CA VAL A 120 -7.36 -9.42 13.62
C VAL A 120 -8.07 -8.46 14.62
N PRO A 121 -7.76 -8.47 15.94
CA PRO A 121 -8.40 -7.54 16.88
C PRO A 121 -8.18 -6.05 16.59
N VAL A 122 -7.09 -5.71 15.88
CA VAL A 122 -6.78 -4.34 15.47
C VAL A 122 -7.36 -4.02 14.09
N LEU A 123 -7.47 -5.02 13.20
CA LEU A 123 -7.93 -4.89 11.83
C LEU A 123 -9.46 -5.06 11.65
N LYS A 124 -10.23 -4.43 12.52
CA LYS A 124 -11.70 -4.53 12.51
C LYS A 124 -12.32 -3.94 11.25
N GLY A 125 -13.09 -4.74 10.53
CA GLY A 125 -13.77 -4.33 9.30
C GLY A 125 -12.93 -4.45 8.03
N GLY A 126 -11.84 -5.22 8.08
CA GLY A 126 -11.02 -5.55 6.91
C GLY A 126 -9.71 -4.76 6.85
N ALA A 127 -8.81 -5.17 5.96
CA ALA A 127 -7.48 -4.57 5.86
C ALA A 127 -7.53 -3.07 5.47
N PRO A 128 -6.54 -2.25 5.89
CA PRO A 128 -6.58 -0.78 5.74
C PRO A 128 -6.41 -0.25 4.30
N PHE A 129 -6.40 -1.16 3.33
CA PHE A 129 -6.24 -0.90 1.91
C PHE A 129 -7.37 -1.53 1.08
N GLN A 130 -8.44 -2.02 1.72
CA GLN A 130 -9.61 -2.61 1.04
C GLN A 130 -10.79 -1.64 1.00
N CYS A 131 -11.40 -1.46 -0.17
CA CYS A 131 -12.56 -0.58 -0.34
C CYS A 131 -13.88 -1.30 -0.01
N LEU A 132 -14.66 -0.72 0.91
CA LEU A 132 -15.97 -1.26 1.31
C LEU A 132 -17.05 -1.12 0.22
N PHE A 133 -16.93 -0.10 -0.64
CA PHE A 133 -17.90 0.18 -1.71
C PHE A 133 -17.64 -0.60 -3.00
N CYS A 134 -16.46 -1.20 -3.13
CA CYS A 134 -16.06 -2.06 -4.26
C CYS A 134 -15.88 -3.51 -3.83
N ARG A 135 -16.81 -4.05 -3.02
CA ARG A 135 -16.83 -5.47 -2.61
C ARG A 135 -15.52 -5.95 -1.96
N GLY A 136 -14.87 -5.10 -1.16
CA GLY A 136 -13.61 -5.45 -0.48
C GLY A 136 -12.38 -5.43 -1.38
N ARG A 137 -12.47 -4.83 -2.58
CA ARG A 137 -11.34 -4.71 -3.51
C ARG A 137 -10.10 -4.18 -2.81
N ALA A 138 -8.98 -4.89 -2.98
CA ALA A 138 -7.68 -4.49 -2.46
C ALA A 138 -7.00 -3.46 -3.35
N LEU A 139 -6.48 -2.40 -2.72
CA LEU A 139 -5.65 -1.36 -3.32
C LEU A 139 -4.20 -1.58 -2.89
N LYS A 140 -3.24 -0.97 -3.59
CA LYS A 140 -1.79 -1.16 -3.32
C LYS A 140 -1.33 -0.52 -2.01
N SER A 141 -2.07 0.44 -1.47
CA SER A 141 -1.72 1.12 -0.22
C SER A 141 -2.93 1.76 0.43
N ARG A 142 -2.79 2.18 1.69
CA ARG A 142 -3.78 3.04 2.35
C ARG A 142 -3.94 4.39 1.65
N SER A 143 -2.86 4.97 1.12
CA SER A 143 -2.95 6.21 0.32
C SER A 143 -3.76 6.00 -0.96
N ASP A 144 -3.59 4.86 -1.64
CA ASP A 144 -4.38 4.54 -2.82
C ASP A 144 -5.84 4.29 -2.49
N LEU A 145 -6.15 3.73 -1.32
CA LEU A 145 -7.53 3.65 -0.84
C LEU A 145 -8.13 5.05 -0.66
N VAL A 146 -7.41 6.00 -0.06
CA VAL A 146 -7.89 7.39 0.08
C VAL A 146 -8.14 8.02 -1.30
N VAL A 147 -7.19 7.89 -2.23
CA VAL A 147 -7.34 8.38 -3.61
C VAL A 147 -8.56 7.74 -4.28
N HIS A 148 -8.71 6.43 -4.16
CA HIS A 148 -9.84 5.69 -4.73
C HIS A 148 -11.19 6.16 -4.15
N LEU A 149 -11.30 6.33 -2.83
CA LEU A 149 -12.52 6.84 -2.19
C LEU A 149 -12.87 8.24 -2.70
N LEU A 150 -11.89 9.12 -2.79
CA LEU A 150 -12.09 10.50 -3.25
C LEU A 150 -12.26 10.62 -4.76
N ALA A 151 -11.77 9.67 -5.57
CA ALA A 151 -11.91 9.69 -7.02
C ALA A 151 -13.19 9.00 -7.51
N PHE A 152 -13.60 7.89 -6.88
CA PHE A 152 -14.72 7.05 -7.31
C PHE A 152 -15.99 7.27 -6.47
N HIS A 153 -15.84 7.43 -5.16
CA HIS A 153 -16.96 7.42 -4.20
C HIS A 153 -17.23 8.78 -3.56
N ARG A 154 -16.60 9.85 -4.06
CA ARG A 154 -16.82 11.20 -3.55
C ARG A 154 -18.30 11.56 -3.56
N PRO A 155 -18.83 12.17 -2.49
CA PRO A 155 -20.14 12.78 -2.53
C PRO A 155 -20.24 13.79 -3.68
N ASP A 156 -21.40 13.85 -4.32
CA ASP A 156 -21.68 14.74 -5.45
C ASP A 156 -20.66 14.65 -6.61
N ARG A 157 -20.04 13.48 -6.83
CA ARG A 157 -19.20 13.25 -8.00
C ARG A 157 -20.07 13.30 -9.27
N PRO A 158 -19.77 14.21 -10.23
CA PRO A 158 -20.41 14.15 -11.54
C PRO A 158 -20.06 12.84 -12.23
N ARG A 159 -21.04 12.26 -12.92
CA ARG A 159 -20.83 11.02 -13.65
C ARG A 159 -19.80 11.18 -14.74
N GLY A 160 -18.98 10.14 -14.91
CA GLY A 160 -17.90 10.15 -15.87
C GLY A 160 -16.85 11.22 -15.58
N GLN A 161 -16.75 11.70 -14.33
CA GLN A 161 -15.72 12.64 -13.91
C GLN A 161 -14.94 12.09 -12.70
N CYS A 162 -13.64 12.34 -12.67
CA CYS A 162 -12.80 12.10 -11.50
C CYS A 162 -13.30 12.93 -10.30
N GLY A 163 -13.36 12.32 -9.13
CA GLY A 163 -13.68 13.03 -7.89
C GLY A 163 -12.55 13.93 -7.36
N LEU A 164 -11.35 13.93 -7.96
CA LEU A 164 -10.23 14.77 -7.51
C LEU A 164 -9.90 15.91 -8.47
N CYS A 165 -10.25 15.80 -9.74
CA CYS A 165 -9.95 16.81 -10.76
C CYS A 165 -11.02 16.83 -11.87
N ASP A 166 -10.75 17.57 -12.95
CA ASP A 166 -11.67 17.71 -14.08
C ASP A 166 -11.46 16.67 -15.19
N PHE A 167 -10.74 15.57 -14.92
CA PHE A 167 -10.61 14.44 -15.85
C PHE A 167 -11.96 13.73 -16.07
N HIS A 168 -12.25 13.38 -17.32
CA HIS A 168 -13.50 12.72 -17.72
C HIS A 168 -13.25 11.32 -18.30
N PHE A 169 -14.19 10.40 -18.05
CA PHE A 169 -14.17 9.02 -18.51
C PHE A 169 -15.58 8.50 -18.80
N GLU A 170 -15.67 7.37 -19.49
CA GLU A 170 -16.95 6.75 -19.84
C GLU A 170 -17.48 5.91 -18.66
N GLU A 171 -18.52 6.40 -17.99
CA GLU A 171 -19.16 5.67 -16.90
C GLU A 171 -20.49 5.08 -17.38
N SER A 172 -20.70 3.77 -17.18
CA SER A 172 -21.94 3.15 -17.61
C SER A 172 -23.15 3.75 -16.88
N PRO A 173 -24.31 3.87 -17.56
CA PRO A 173 -25.53 4.29 -16.91
C PRO A 173 -25.85 3.37 -15.72
N PRO A 174 -26.35 3.92 -14.60
CA PRO A 174 -26.86 3.11 -13.51
C PRO A 174 -27.99 2.25 -14.05
N GLN A 175 -28.13 1.03 -13.53
CA GLN A 175 -29.40 0.36 -13.67
C GLN A 175 -30.46 1.17 -12.91
N PRO A 176 -31.66 1.37 -13.49
CA PRO A 176 -32.72 2.07 -12.78
C PRO A 176 -33.02 1.34 -11.46
N SER A 177 -32.93 2.07 -10.34
CA SER A 177 -33.26 1.54 -9.03
C SER A 177 -34.74 1.14 -9.01
N ASN A 178 -35.03 -0.14 -8.76
CA ASN A 178 -36.41 -0.63 -8.70
C ASN A 178 -37.15 -0.23 -7.41
N THR A 179 -36.48 0.47 -6.48
CA THR A 179 -37.00 0.78 -5.15
C THR A 179 -37.80 2.08 -5.14
N LYS A 180 -39.02 2.04 -5.68
CA LYS A 180 -39.98 3.14 -5.52
C LYS A 180 -40.63 3.07 -4.13
N ILE A 181 -40.01 3.71 -3.14
CA ILE A 181 -40.66 3.95 -1.83
C ILE A 181 -41.47 5.25 -1.95
N PRO A 182 -42.81 5.22 -1.87
CA PRO A 182 -43.63 6.42 -1.99
C PRO A 182 -43.35 7.38 -0.83
N PRO A 183 -43.24 8.70 -1.10
CA PRO A 183 -43.03 9.70 -0.06
C PRO A 183 -44.23 9.75 0.89
N PRO A 184 -44.02 10.03 2.19
CA PRO A 184 -45.10 10.12 3.15
C PRO A 184 -45.97 11.35 2.85
N PRO A 185 -47.26 11.34 3.23
CA PRO A 185 -48.15 12.49 3.07
C PRO A 185 -47.56 13.76 3.74
N PRO A 186 -47.88 14.97 3.26
CA PRO A 186 -47.37 16.23 3.82
C PRO A 186 -47.64 16.42 5.33
N ASN A 187 -48.69 15.77 5.86
CA ASN A 187 -49.12 15.83 7.25
C ASN A 187 -48.79 14.56 8.05
N ALA A 188 -47.86 13.74 7.57
CA ALA A 188 -47.46 12.53 8.27
C ALA A 188 -46.87 12.86 9.65
N ASP A 189 -47.18 12.02 10.64
CA ASP A 189 -46.62 12.16 11.98
C ASP A 189 -45.11 11.88 12.00
N PHE A 190 -44.45 12.28 13.10
CA PHE A 190 -43.00 12.13 13.24
C PHE A 190 -42.54 10.66 13.07
N GLU A 191 -43.34 9.70 13.55
CA GLU A 191 -42.99 8.29 13.46
C GLU A 191 -43.10 7.77 12.02
N THR A 192 -44.11 8.17 11.24
CA THR A 192 -44.23 7.82 9.82
C THR A 192 -43.07 8.41 9.00
N VAL A 193 -42.68 9.67 9.24
CA VAL A 193 -41.52 10.28 8.58
C VAL A 193 -40.22 9.55 8.94
N LYS A 194 -40.08 9.14 10.21
CA LYS A 194 -38.94 8.36 10.68
C LYS A 194 -38.89 6.98 10.04
N GLN A 195 -40.02 6.27 9.96
CA GLN A 195 -40.14 4.97 9.29
C GLN A 195 -39.82 5.08 7.80
N TYR A 196 -40.31 6.11 7.11
CA TYR A 196 -39.95 6.38 5.72
C TYR A 196 -38.44 6.57 5.52
N ARG A 197 -37.79 7.37 6.39
CA ARG A 197 -36.32 7.55 6.35
C ARG A 197 -35.55 6.26 6.65
N MET A 198 -36.09 5.39 7.51
CA MET A 198 -35.51 4.06 7.74
C MET A 198 -35.65 3.19 6.49
N ALA A 199 -36.85 3.12 5.90
CA ALA A 199 -37.10 2.36 4.68
C ALA A 199 -36.22 2.83 3.49
N LEU A 200 -36.01 4.14 3.33
CA LEU A 200 -35.09 4.68 2.32
C LEU A 200 -33.65 4.20 2.55
N ARG A 201 -33.16 4.27 3.79
CA ARG A 201 -31.81 3.80 4.14
C ARG A 201 -31.65 2.29 3.94
N ASP A 202 -32.67 1.51 4.28
CA ASP A 202 -32.66 0.06 4.11
C ASP A 202 -32.70 -0.31 2.62
N ALA A 203 -33.45 0.43 1.81
CA ALA A 203 -33.46 0.29 0.35
C ALA A 203 -32.10 0.62 -0.28
N GLU A 204 -31.51 1.76 0.08
CA GLU A 204 -30.17 2.16 -0.39
C GLU A 204 -29.12 1.11 -0.01
N LEU A 205 -29.17 0.62 1.23
CA LEU A 205 -28.26 -0.44 1.68
C LEU A 205 -28.49 -1.75 0.92
N SER A 206 -29.74 -2.14 0.70
CA SER A 206 -30.08 -3.35 -0.06
C SER A 206 -29.54 -3.28 -1.49
N GLU A 207 -29.62 -2.12 -2.14
CA GLU A 207 -29.01 -1.90 -3.45
C GLU A 207 -27.47 -2.02 -3.40
N LEU A 208 -26.81 -1.42 -2.40
CA LEU A 208 -25.35 -1.51 -2.24
C LEU A 208 -24.83 -2.93 -1.97
N LEU A 209 -25.67 -3.78 -1.37
CA LEU A 209 -25.32 -5.17 -1.07
C LEU A 209 -25.59 -6.12 -2.25
N LYS A 210 -26.18 -5.64 -3.35
CA LYS A 210 -26.44 -6.48 -4.52
C LYS A 210 -25.12 -7.01 -5.09
N PRO A 211 -25.08 -8.30 -5.47
CA PRO A 211 -23.90 -8.87 -6.11
C PRO A 211 -23.74 -8.32 -7.53
N GLU A 212 -22.84 -7.37 -7.73
CA GLU A 212 -22.37 -6.91 -9.04
C GLU A 212 -21.10 -7.64 -9.47
N SER A 213 -20.76 -7.68 -10.77
CA SER A 213 -19.48 -8.25 -11.22
C SER A 213 -18.30 -7.60 -10.51
N ALA A 214 -17.28 -8.40 -10.15
CA ALA A 214 -16.02 -7.88 -9.60
C ALA A 214 -15.12 -7.26 -10.68
N GLU A 215 -15.44 -7.46 -11.96
CA GLU A 215 -14.68 -6.92 -13.08
C GLU A 215 -15.03 -5.45 -13.31
N LEU A 216 -13.98 -4.63 -13.42
CA LEU A 216 -14.09 -3.21 -13.72
C LEU A 216 -14.49 -3.01 -15.18
N LYS A 217 -15.32 -2.01 -15.41
CA LYS A 217 -15.66 -1.60 -16.78
C LYS A 217 -14.51 -0.83 -17.39
N MET A 218 -14.41 -0.85 -18.73
CA MET A 218 -13.31 -0.20 -19.46
C MET A 218 -13.09 1.27 -19.09
N GLY A 219 -14.15 2.03 -18.81
CA GLY A 219 -14.00 3.41 -18.38
C GLY A 219 -13.49 3.59 -16.95
N GLU A 220 -13.80 2.67 -16.05
CA GLU A 220 -13.26 2.65 -14.68
C GLU A 220 -11.76 2.36 -14.68
N ILE A 221 -11.30 1.49 -15.59
CA ILE A 221 -9.87 1.22 -15.82
C ILE A 221 -9.13 2.51 -16.23
N LYS A 222 -9.73 3.34 -17.08
CA LYS A 222 -9.14 4.64 -17.46
C LYS A 222 -9.04 5.59 -16.26
N LEU A 223 -10.06 5.63 -15.40
CA LEU A 223 -10.02 6.44 -14.19
C LEU A 223 -8.93 5.95 -13.23
N GLU A 224 -8.71 4.64 -13.11
CA GLU A 224 -7.64 4.09 -12.29
C GLU A 224 -6.26 4.45 -12.80
N GLN A 225 -6.03 4.32 -14.11
CA GLN A 225 -4.77 4.71 -14.73
C GLN A 225 -4.50 6.20 -14.51
N HIS A 226 -5.52 7.04 -14.67
CA HIS A 226 -5.44 8.46 -14.35
C HIS A 226 -5.08 8.69 -12.87
N CYS A 227 -5.78 8.03 -11.93
CA CYS A 227 -5.48 8.16 -10.51
C CYS A 227 -4.06 7.70 -10.18
N ALA A 228 -3.60 6.59 -10.76
CA ALA A 228 -2.27 6.02 -10.54
C ALA A 228 -1.15 6.97 -10.99
N ASN A 229 -1.38 7.77 -12.02
CA ASN A 229 -0.39 8.70 -12.58
C ASN A 229 -0.47 10.08 -11.92
N ASP A 230 -1.67 10.62 -11.75
CA ASP A 230 -1.87 12.04 -11.44
C ASP A 230 -2.20 12.30 -9.96
N HIS A 231 -2.58 11.28 -9.19
CA HIS A 231 -3.07 11.45 -7.82
C HIS A 231 -2.32 10.56 -6.82
N SER A 232 -2.21 9.26 -7.06
CA SER A 232 -1.52 8.31 -6.17
C SER A 232 -0.11 8.77 -5.79
N PRO A 233 0.74 9.27 -6.69
CA PRO A 233 2.07 9.72 -6.32
C PRO A 233 2.02 10.89 -5.33
N ILE A 234 1.10 11.86 -5.53
CA ILE A 234 0.96 13.03 -4.66
C ILE A 234 0.57 12.59 -3.25
N TYR A 235 -0.45 11.74 -3.15
CA TYR A 235 -0.93 11.26 -1.85
C TYR A 235 0.07 10.33 -1.17
N ARG A 236 0.88 9.57 -1.93
CA ARG A 236 1.98 8.76 -1.40
C ARG A 236 3.08 9.62 -0.78
N ILE A 237 3.45 10.75 -1.39
CA ILE A 237 4.40 11.72 -0.80
C ILE A 237 3.86 12.22 0.54
N ILE A 238 2.63 12.75 0.55
CA ILE A 238 2.00 13.30 1.76
C ILE A 238 1.92 12.24 2.86
N ALA A 239 1.54 11.00 2.51
CA ALA A 239 1.48 9.90 3.45
C ALA A 239 2.86 9.53 4.02
N ARG A 240 3.90 9.47 3.18
CA ARG A 240 5.27 9.15 3.60
C ARG A 240 5.82 10.22 4.55
N GLU A 241 5.69 11.49 4.19
CA GLU A 241 6.08 12.62 5.05
C GLU A 241 5.36 12.56 6.40
N ALA A 242 4.03 12.39 6.40
CA ALA A 242 3.24 12.33 7.62
C ALA A 242 3.65 11.16 8.54
N VAL A 243 3.84 9.96 7.99
CA VAL A 243 4.25 8.76 8.76
C VAL A 243 5.65 8.89 9.35
N GLN A 244 6.51 9.68 8.71
CA GLN A 244 7.83 9.98 9.23
C GLN A 244 7.78 10.96 10.40
N GLU A 245 7.00 12.03 10.29
CA GLU A 245 6.84 13.04 11.36
C GLU A 245 6.07 12.49 12.57
N CYS A 246 5.08 11.63 12.33
CA CYS A 246 4.11 11.22 13.34
C CYS A 246 4.02 9.69 13.45
N THR A 247 4.63 9.12 14.48
CA THR A 247 4.71 7.66 14.67
C THR A 247 3.35 6.97 14.87
N HIS A 248 2.34 7.67 15.41
CA HIS A 248 0.99 7.14 15.57
C HIS A 248 0.28 6.89 14.22
N LEU A 249 0.70 7.56 13.13
CA LEU A 249 0.14 7.35 11.78
C LEU A 249 0.59 6.02 11.13
N ARG A 250 1.39 5.24 11.85
CA ARG A 250 1.74 3.85 11.49
C ARG A 250 0.65 2.85 11.88
N GLU A 251 -0.35 3.26 12.66
CA GLU A 251 -1.54 2.46 12.92
C GLU A 251 -2.40 2.34 11.66
N PRO A 252 -3.14 1.22 11.46
CA PRO A 252 -3.77 0.88 10.19
C PRO A 252 -4.77 1.94 9.72
N TYR A 253 -5.74 2.30 10.57
CA TYR A 253 -6.82 3.21 10.21
C TYR A 253 -6.50 4.65 10.62
N THR A 254 -5.41 5.19 10.10
CA THR A 254 -5.04 6.59 10.34
C THR A 254 -5.12 7.41 9.05
N CYS A 255 -5.73 8.59 9.15
CA CYS A 255 -5.84 9.53 8.06
C CYS A 255 -4.58 10.41 8.05
N PHE A 256 -3.73 10.26 7.04
CA PHE A 256 -2.52 11.07 6.91
C PHE A 256 -2.80 12.52 6.50
N LEU A 257 -3.98 12.81 5.93
CA LEU A 257 -4.38 14.17 5.53
C LEU A 257 -4.70 15.07 6.74
N CYS A 258 -5.33 14.52 7.79
CA CYS A 258 -5.70 15.28 8.99
C CYS A 258 -5.15 14.70 10.32
N ARG A 259 -4.31 13.66 10.22
CA ARG A 259 -3.59 13.00 11.33
C ARG A 259 -4.51 12.40 12.41
N ARG A 260 -5.70 11.92 12.01
CA ARG A 260 -6.66 11.27 12.92
C ARG A 260 -6.57 9.75 12.88
N THR A 261 -6.89 9.12 14.00
CA THR A 261 -6.89 7.66 14.17
C THR A 261 -8.30 7.14 14.38
N TYR A 262 -8.63 6.06 13.69
CA TYR A 262 -9.89 5.35 13.78
C TYR A 262 -9.67 3.92 14.25
N ARG A 263 -10.71 3.29 14.80
CA ARG A 263 -10.62 1.92 15.33
C ARG A 263 -11.03 0.86 14.33
N THR A 264 -11.67 1.25 13.25
CA THR A 264 -12.31 0.35 12.30
C THR A 264 -12.17 0.89 10.88
N ASN A 265 -12.23 -0.02 9.91
CA ASN A 265 -12.14 0.33 8.49
C ASN A 265 -13.32 1.21 8.04
N TRP A 266 -14.53 0.92 8.52
CA TRP A 266 -15.73 1.66 8.11
C TRP A 266 -15.77 3.09 8.69
N ASP A 267 -15.28 3.31 9.90
CA ASP A 267 -15.16 4.66 10.46
C ASP A 267 -14.15 5.49 9.65
N PHE A 268 -13.03 4.85 9.24
CA PHE A 268 -12.04 5.48 8.37
C PHE A 268 -12.62 5.85 6.99
N HIS A 269 -13.37 4.94 6.36
CA HIS A 269 -14.05 5.21 5.08
C HIS A 269 -15.03 6.38 5.19
N ALA A 270 -15.91 6.34 6.19
CA ALA A 270 -16.89 7.40 6.43
C ALA A 270 -16.19 8.75 6.67
N HIS A 271 -15.11 8.76 7.47
CA HIS A 271 -14.30 9.94 7.70
C HIS A 271 -13.72 10.51 6.40
N VAL A 272 -13.05 9.69 5.59
CA VAL A 272 -12.41 10.16 4.34
C VAL A 272 -13.44 10.81 3.43
N LEU A 273 -14.58 10.17 3.21
CA LEU A 273 -15.63 10.70 2.35
C LEU A 273 -16.28 11.97 2.93
N CYS A 274 -16.59 12.00 4.23
CA CYS A 274 -17.25 13.15 4.85
C CYS A 274 -16.32 14.36 5.01
N ARG A 275 -15.05 14.14 5.37
CA ARG A 275 -14.08 15.20 5.69
C ARG A 275 -13.34 15.71 4.46
N HIS A 276 -12.90 14.79 3.61
CA HIS A 276 -11.98 15.07 2.50
C HIS A 276 -12.68 15.01 1.13
N GLY A 277 -13.97 14.65 1.08
CA GLY A 277 -14.77 14.68 -0.16
C GLY A 277 -15.19 16.07 -0.64
N LEU A 278 -14.81 17.15 0.06
CA LEU A 278 -15.13 18.52 -0.34
C LEU A 278 -14.10 19.06 -1.35
N LYS A 279 -14.57 19.57 -2.50
CA LYS A 279 -13.71 20.30 -3.46
C LYS A 279 -13.12 21.60 -2.87
N SER A 280 -13.82 22.24 -1.92
CA SER A 280 -13.41 23.53 -1.35
C SER A 280 -12.69 23.34 -0.01
N GLU A 281 -11.42 23.76 0.06
CA GLU A 281 -10.65 23.74 1.30
C GLU A 281 -11.31 24.53 2.45
N LEU A 282 -12.04 25.60 2.11
CA LEU A 282 -12.74 26.43 3.10
C LEU A 282 -13.85 25.64 3.81
N ARG A 283 -14.61 24.80 3.09
CA ARG A 283 -15.64 23.95 3.69
C ARG A 283 -15.03 22.90 4.63
N GLY A 284 -13.84 22.39 4.29
CA GLY A 284 -13.08 21.50 5.18
C GLY A 284 -12.72 22.20 6.49
N ARG A 285 -12.26 23.46 6.43
CA ARG A 285 -11.96 24.25 7.64
C ARG A 285 -13.20 24.55 8.48
N LEU A 286 -14.36 24.70 7.86
CA LEU A 286 -15.64 24.95 8.53
C LEU A 286 -16.33 23.68 9.05
N LEU A 287 -15.64 22.53 9.05
CA LEU A 287 -16.17 21.24 9.51
C LEU A 287 -17.53 20.92 8.87
N THR A 288 -17.68 21.25 7.59
CA THR A 288 -18.87 20.93 6.81
C THR A 288 -18.76 19.50 6.29
N CYS A 289 -19.80 18.70 6.48
CA CYS A 289 -19.82 17.32 5.99
C CYS A 289 -20.02 17.31 4.47
N ALA A 290 -19.15 16.63 3.72
CA ALA A 290 -19.28 16.47 2.28
C ALA A 290 -20.53 15.68 1.87
N MET A 291 -21.01 14.78 2.72
CA MET A 291 -22.13 13.89 2.40
C MET A 291 -23.51 14.56 2.58
N CYS A 292 -23.66 15.48 3.53
CA CYS A 292 -24.97 16.09 3.84
C CYS A 292 -24.96 17.61 3.97
N GLY A 293 -23.79 18.25 3.93
CA GLY A 293 -23.66 19.70 4.07
C GLY A 293 -23.84 20.24 5.50
N GLU A 294 -24.11 19.41 6.50
CA GLU A 294 -24.19 19.86 7.90
C GLU A 294 -22.83 20.34 8.40
N ALA A 295 -22.80 21.51 9.04
CA ALA A 295 -21.61 22.07 9.66
C ALA A 295 -21.54 21.70 11.15
N SER A 296 -20.35 21.37 11.62
CA SER A 296 -20.07 21.14 13.04
C SER A 296 -19.30 22.31 13.64
N THR A 297 -19.53 22.59 14.92
CA THR A 297 -18.83 23.67 15.65
C THR A 297 -17.49 23.22 16.24
N SER A 298 -17.25 21.91 16.30
CA SER A 298 -16.01 21.32 16.82
C SER A 298 -15.70 20.01 16.10
N GLU A 299 -14.42 19.63 16.12
CA GLU A 299 -13.94 18.40 15.54
C GLU A 299 -14.58 17.14 16.16
N GLU A 300 -14.77 17.13 17.49
CA GLU A 300 -15.44 16.02 18.19
C GLU A 300 -16.93 15.95 17.81
N GLY A 301 -17.57 17.12 17.63
CA GLY A 301 -18.91 17.21 17.07
C GLY A 301 -18.99 16.63 15.65
N PHE A 302 -17.98 16.92 14.82
CA PHE A 302 -17.88 16.38 13.46
C PHE A 302 -17.72 14.86 13.46
N ASP A 303 -16.81 14.31 14.26
CA ASP A 303 -16.63 12.85 14.37
C ASP A 303 -17.91 12.16 14.82
N LYS A 304 -18.61 12.73 15.83
CA LYS A 304 -19.88 12.20 16.31
C LYS A 304 -20.96 12.28 15.23
N HIS A 305 -20.99 13.36 14.45
CA HIS A 305 -21.89 13.50 13.30
C HIS A 305 -21.61 12.39 12.27
N VAL A 306 -20.35 12.21 11.85
CA VAL A 306 -19.96 11.18 10.88
C VAL A 306 -20.32 9.78 11.39
N PHE A 307 -19.99 9.48 12.65
CA PHE A 307 -20.29 8.20 13.28
C PHE A 307 -21.80 7.90 13.34
N THR A 308 -22.61 8.88 13.72
CA THR A 308 -24.06 8.68 13.91
C THR A 308 -24.86 8.75 12.61
N ARG A 309 -24.40 9.49 11.60
CA ARG A 309 -25.15 9.74 10.36
C ARG A 309 -24.63 8.96 9.16
N HIS A 310 -23.32 8.72 9.08
CA HIS A 310 -22.67 8.24 7.86
C HIS A 310 -21.90 6.93 8.02
N ALA A 311 -21.60 6.47 9.23
CA ALA A 311 -20.89 5.19 9.44
C ALA A 311 -21.78 3.94 9.29
N HIS A 312 -23.11 4.06 9.30
CA HIS A 312 -24.02 2.91 9.24
C HIS A 312 -23.88 2.10 7.95
N ALA A 313 -23.98 2.72 6.78
CA ALA A 313 -23.88 2.01 5.51
C ALA A 313 -22.49 1.35 5.29
N PRO A 314 -21.36 2.05 5.52
CA PRO A 314 -20.04 1.43 5.50
C PRO A 314 -19.90 0.26 6.49
N ARG A 315 -20.47 0.38 7.70
CA ARG A 315 -20.46 -0.72 8.67
C ARG A 315 -21.23 -1.93 8.17
N CYS A 316 -22.44 -1.75 7.63
CA CYS A 316 -23.21 -2.85 7.08
C CYS A 316 -22.51 -3.53 5.90
N LEU A 317 -21.83 -2.76 5.05
CA LEU A 317 -20.98 -3.29 3.99
C LEU A 317 -19.83 -4.12 4.56
N ALA A 318 -19.11 -3.59 5.56
CA ALA A 318 -18.03 -4.32 6.21
C ALA A 318 -18.52 -5.62 6.84
N ASP A 319 -19.62 -5.59 7.59
CA ASP A 319 -20.23 -6.77 8.21
C ASP A 319 -20.66 -7.79 7.14
N TYR A 320 -21.23 -7.34 6.02
CA TYR A 320 -21.66 -8.22 4.93
C TYR A 320 -20.46 -8.85 4.20
N TRP A 321 -19.47 -8.06 3.80
CA TRP A 321 -18.29 -8.60 3.11
C TRP A 321 -17.45 -9.49 4.00
N THR A 322 -17.39 -9.22 5.31
CA THR A 322 -16.74 -10.11 6.28
C THR A 322 -17.48 -11.45 6.37
N LYS A 323 -18.82 -11.44 6.45
CA LYS A 323 -19.64 -12.67 6.45
C LYS A 323 -19.51 -13.48 5.17
N ASN A 324 -19.22 -12.83 4.04
CA ASN A 324 -18.98 -13.48 2.75
C ASN A 324 -17.49 -13.76 2.48
N GLU A 325 -16.62 -13.63 3.50
CA GLU A 325 -15.18 -13.93 3.40
C GLU A 325 -14.42 -13.07 2.38
N LEU A 326 -14.97 -11.90 1.99
CA LEU A 326 -14.35 -10.95 1.06
C LEU A 326 -13.52 -9.86 1.77
N LEU A 327 -13.79 -9.61 3.05
CA LEU A 327 -12.97 -8.75 3.93
C LEU A 327 -12.35 -9.60 5.04
N GLN A 328 -11.56 -10.60 4.65
CA GLN A 328 -10.74 -11.31 5.62
C GLN A 328 -9.85 -10.26 6.29
N GLU A 329 -9.97 -10.08 7.61
CA GLU A 329 -9.27 -9.07 8.44
C GLU A 329 -7.76 -9.37 8.57
N TYR A 330 -7.14 -9.75 7.45
CA TYR A 330 -5.83 -10.35 7.34
C TYR A 330 -4.88 -9.45 6.56
N VAL A 331 -3.68 -9.30 7.10
CA VAL A 331 -2.55 -8.61 6.45
C VAL A 331 -1.36 -9.54 6.47
N CYS A 332 -0.78 -9.79 5.28
CA CYS A 332 0.44 -10.56 5.16
C CYS A 332 1.65 -9.66 5.43
N CYS A 333 2.33 -9.87 6.57
CA CYS A 333 3.56 -9.15 6.90
C CYS A 333 4.71 -9.44 5.94
N ALA A 334 4.62 -10.46 5.08
CA ALA A 334 5.65 -10.73 4.08
C ALA A 334 5.56 -9.82 2.86
N THR A 335 4.38 -9.23 2.62
CA THR A 335 4.10 -8.42 1.44
C THR A 335 3.62 -7.01 1.78
N THR A 336 3.21 -6.75 3.02
CA THR A 336 2.70 -5.43 3.45
C THR A 336 3.67 -4.75 4.40
N CYS A 337 4.07 -3.51 4.09
CA CYS A 337 4.89 -2.69 4.97
C CYS A 337 4.09 -2.26 6.21
N ALA A 338 4.53 -2.67 7.39
CA ALA A 338 3.87 -2.33 8.66
C ALA A 338 4.11 -0.87 9.13
N THR A 339 4.83 -0.07 8.33
CA THR A 339 5.06 1.35 8.61
C THR A 339 4.12 2.24 7.79
N CYS A 340 3.96 1.98 6.49
CA CYS A 340 3.14 2.81 5.59
C CYS A 340 1.90 2.11 5.00
N TRP A 341 1.76 0.79 5.22
CA TRP A 341 0.68 -0.06 4.68
C TRP A 341 0.65 -0.16 3.15
N GLU A 342 1.82 -0.01 2.51
CA GLU A 342 2.02 -0.30 1.09
C GLU A 342 2.28 -1.80 0.87
N ILE A 343 1.72 -2.34 -0.22
CA ILE A 343 1.75 -3.76 -0.58
C ILE A 343 2.68 -3.98 -1.75
N TYR A 344 3.51 -5.00 -1.61
CA TYR A 344 4.51 -5.44 -2.59
C TYR A 344 4.18 -6.86 -3.06
N LYS A 345 4.62 -7.20 -4.27
CA LYS A 345 4.36 -8.55 -4.82
C LYS A 345 5.33 -9.55 -4.21
N GLU A 346 6.58 -9.13 -4.08
CA GLU A 346 7.66 -9.95 -3.54
C GLU A 346 8.22 -9.36 -2.25
N ASP A 347 8.76 -10.23 -1.40
CA ASP A 347 9.33 -9.88 -0.11
C ASP A 347 10.65 -9.09 -0.25
N PHE A 348 11.46 -9.34 -1.28
CA PHE A 348 12.65 -8.53 -1.58
C PHE A 348 12.29 -7.09 -1.99
N GLU A 349 11.15 -6.88 -2.66
CA GLU A 349 10.64 -5.52 -2.95
C GLU A 349 10.24 -4.81 -1.66
N LEU A 350 9.55 -5.51 -0.75
CA LEU A 350 9.21 -4.99 0.57
C LEU A 350 10.45 -4.63 1.40
N GLN A 351 11.47 -5.49 1.40
CA GLN A 351 12.71 -5.22 2.13
C GLN A 351 13.44 -3.98 1.57
N ALA A 352 13.54 -3.88 0.24
CA ALA A 352 14.10 -2.70 -0.41
C ALA A 352 13.33 -1.43 -0.04
N HIS A 353 11.99 -1.48 -0.10
CA HIS A 353 11.14 -0.37 0.33
C HIS A 353 11.43 0.07 1.78
N ILE A 354 11.47 -0.87 2.73
CA ILE A 354 11.71 -0.55 4.15
C ILE A 354 13.07 0.15 4.31
N LEU A 355 14.11 -0.38 3.66
CA LEU A 355 15.46 0.19 3.70
C LEU A 355 15.48 1.60 3.12
N VAL A 356 14.93 1.76 1.92
CA VAL A 356 15.01 3.01 1.15
C VAL A 356 14.12 4.09 1.77
N ALA A 357 12.87 3.77 2.10
CA ALA A 357 11.86 4.76 2.49
C ALA A 357 11.72 4.98 4.00
N HIS A 358 12.20 4.07 4.86
CA HIS A 358 11.89 4.11 6.30
C HIS A 358 13.10 4.07 7.23
N THR A 359 14.32 4.01 6.69
CA THR A 359 15.54 4.07 7.52
C THR A 359 16.29 5.40 7.47
N ALA A 360 15.88 6.31 6.58
CA ALA A 360 16.42 7.66 6.48
C ALA A 360 15.70 8.66 7.42
N PRO A 361 16.40 9.75 7.84
CA PRO A 361 15.80 10.83 8.61
C PRO A 361 15.01 11.85 7.78
N ARG A 362 14.95 11.71 6.44
CA ARG A 362 14.22 12.59 5.50
C ARG A 362 13.48 11.71 4.48
N PHE A 363 12.25 12.08 4.11
CA PHE A 363 11.36 11.20 3.32
C PHE A 363 11.75 11.06 1.85
N LEU A 364 12.60 11.95 1.34
CA LEU A 364 13.22 11.89 0.01
C LEU A 364 14.72 11.57 0.06
N GLN A 365 15.19 10.97 1.15
CA GLN A 365 16.56 10.49 1.24
C GLN A 365 16.55 8.96 1.27
N CYS A 366 17.36 8.32 0.44
CA CYS A 366 17.47 6.88 0.45
C CYS A 366 18.14 6.41 1.75
N GLY A 367 17.45 5.60 2.54
CA GLY A 367 17.99 5.09 3.80
C GLY A 367 19.10 4.04 3.65
N LEU A 368 19.30 3.52 2.43
CA LEU A 368 20.35 2.55 2.12
C LEU A 368 21.65 3.22 1.66
N CYS A 369 21.59 4.08 0.63
CA CYS A 369 22.77 4.72 0.04
C CYS A 369 22.96 6.18 0.45
N ASN A 370 22.02 6.77 1.20
CA ASN A 370 21.98 8.17 1.64
C ASN A 370 21.85 9.23 0.54
N MET A 371 21.59 8.82 -0.71
CA MET A 371 21.30 9.74 -1.82
C MET A 371 20.06 10.59 -1.52
N ASP A 372 20.15 11.87 -1.84
CA ASP A 372 19.14 12.88 -1.51
C ASP A 372 18.42 13.35 -2.77
N PHE A 373 17.11 13.15 -2.80
CA PHE A 373 16.21 13.50 -3.91
C PHE A 373 15.41 14.78 -3.61
N SER A 374 15.70 15.47 -2.49
CA SER A 374 15.08 16.76 -2.16
C SER A 374 15.76 17.96 -2.80
N SER A 375 16.96 17.80 -3.35
CA SER A 375 17.74 18.89 -3.94
C SER A 375 17.55 18.98 -5.46
N GLY A 376 17.21 20.18 -5.95
CA GLY A 376 17.34 20.54 -7.37
C GLY A 376 16.12 20.32 -8.27
N PHE A 377 15.03 19.76 -7.74
CA PHE A 377 13.78 19.51 -8.48
C PHE A 377 12.56 19.88 -7.63
N GLU A 378 11.38 20.01 -8.25
CA GLU A 378 10.13 20.02 -7.50
C GLU A 378 9.96 18.70 -6.73
N THR A 379 9.32 18.75 -5.56
CA THR A 379 9.14 17.59 -4.67
C THR A 379 8.53 16.38 -5.39
N MET A 380 7.63 16.63 -6.35
CA MET A 380 6.98 15.60 -7.14
C MET A 380 7.97 14.84 -8.02
N ASP A 381 8.76 15.56 -8.81
CA ASP A 381 9.76 14.99 -9.72
C ASP A 381 10.82 14.22 -8.94
N GLY A 382 11.33 14.82 -7.84
CA GLY A 382 12.27 14.15 -6.95
C GLY A 382 11.71 12.84 -6.38
N PHE A 383 10.42 12.81 -6.03
CA PHE A 383 9.77 11.59 -5.56
C PHE A 383 9.60 10.53 -6.67
N LEU A 384 9.27 10.93 -7.89
CA LEU A 384 9.16 10.00 -9.02
C LEU A 384 10.50 9.31 -9.29
N VAL A 385 11.59 10.07 -9.32
CA VAL A 385 12.94 9.52 -9.44
C VAL A 385 13.31 8.65 -8.22
N PHE A 386 12.92 9.07 -7.01
CA PHE A 386 13.09 8.26 -5.80
C PHE A 386 12.42 6.89 -5.91
N LEU A 387 11.24 6.79 -6.53
CA LEU A 387 10.57 5.50 -6.75
C LEU A 387 11.34 4.60 -7.75
N SER A 388 11.90 5.16 -8.82
CA SER A 388 12.81 4.44 -9.71
C SER A 388 14.05 3.95 -8.96
N HIS A 389 14.59 4.77 -8.07
CA HIS A 389 15.73 4.42 -7.23
C HIS A 389 15.39 3.28 -6.23
N GLU A 390 14.22 3.34 -5.59
CA GLU A 390 13.68 2.27 -4.74
C GLU A 390 13.56 0.96 -5.53
N HIS A 391 13.06 1.01 -6.76
CA HIS A 391 12.99 -0.13 -7.69
C HIS A 391 14.38 -0.70 -8.03
N ASN A 392 15.37 0.15 -8.28
CA ASN A 392 16.73 -0.31 -8.56
C ASN A 392 17.37 -1.03 -7.37
N HIS A 393 17.10 -0.59 -6.14
CA HIS A 393 17.51 -1.33 -4.94
C HIS A 393 16.76 -2.65 -4.78
N ALA A 394 15.47 -2.71 -5.12
CA ALA A 394 14.73 -3.97 -5.16
C ALA A 394 15.34 -4.96 -6.17
N ARG A 395 15.83 -4.47 -7.33
CA ARG A 395 16.55 -5.30 -8.31
C ARG A 395 17.84 -5.90 -7.74
N SER A 396 18.59 -5.15 -6.93
CA SER A 396 19.79 -5.68 -6.27
C SER A 396 19.45 -6.83 -5.32
N LEU A 397 18.38 -6.70 -4.52
CA LEU A 397 17.92 -7.79 -3.65
C LEU A 397 17.33 -8.97 -4.44
N HIS A 398 16.66 -8.69 -5.56
CA HIS A 398 16.19 -9.71 -6.50
C HIS A 398 17.36 -10.52 -7.10
N ALA A 399 18.49 -9.87 -7.41
CA ALA A 399 19.69 -10.58 -7.87
C ALA A 399 20.15 -11.63 -6.85
N VAL A 400 20.23 -11.25 -5.57
CA VAL A 400 20.56 -12.17 -4.48
C VAL A 400 19.53 -13.30 -4.37
N ALA A 401 18.23 -12.99 -4.52
CA ALA A 401 17.18 -14.01 -4.50
C ALA A 401 17.32 -15.02 -5.66
N LEU A 402 17.74 -14.59 -6.85
CA LEU A 402 18.02 -15.46 -7.99
C LEU A 402 19.25 -16.33 -7.75
N GLU A 403 20.34 -15.75 -7.23
CA GLU A 403 21.57 -16.48 -6.89
C GLU A 403 21.34 -17.56 -5.84
N LEU A 404 20.43 -17.30 -4.89
CA LEU A 404 20.03 -18.25 -3.85
C LEU A 404 18.89 -19.20 -4.27
N HIS A 405 18.45 -19.15 -5.53
CA HIS A 405 17.35 -19.96 -6.06
C HIS A 405 16.03 -19.81 -5.28
N MET A 406 15.79 -18.64 -4.69
CA MET A 406 14.55 -18.31 -3.95
C MET A 406 13.43 -17.78 -4.86
N THR A 407 13.78 -17.37 -6.08
CA THR A 407 12.83 -16.95 -7.12
C THR A 407 13.35 -17.40 -8.48
N ALA A 408 12.43 -17.61 -9.42
CA ALA A 408 12.72 -17.86 -10.83
C ALA A 408 12.19 -16.73 -11.74
N LYS A 409 11.63 -15.67 -11.15
CA LYS A 409 11.08 -14.54 -11.91
C LYS A 409 12.22 -13.79 -12.60
N PRO A 410 12.06 -13.40 -13.88
CA PRO A 410 13.08 -12.61 -14.54
C PRO A 410 13.23 -11.26 -13.84
N MET A 411 14.47 -10.79 -13.73
CA MET A 411 14.75 -9.48 -13.16
C MET A 411 14.17 -8.38 -14.06
N PRO A 412 13.36 -7.46 -13.52
CA PRO A 412 12.85 -6.33 -14.31
C PRO A 412 14.01 -5.41 -14.74
N PRO A 413 13.83 -4.62 -15.80
CA PRO A 413 14.84 -3.68 -16.27
C PRO A 413 15.14 -2.60 -15.22
N ALA A 414 16.35 -2.05 -15.30
CA ALA A 414 16.72 -0.85 -14.54
C ALA A 414 15.86 0.33 -14.99
N LEU A 415 15.51 1.20 -14.06
CA LEU A 415 14.92 2.49 -14.37
C LEU A 415 15.99 3.58 -14.18
N PRO A 416 16.03 4.63 -15.01
CA PRO A 416 16.88 5.78 -14.75
C PRO A 416 16.49 6.40 -13.41
N ASP A 417 17.49 6.65 -12.57
CA ASP A 417 17.35 7.27 -11.25
C ASP A 417 18.27 8.50 -11.08
N ASP A 418 18.81 9.00 -12.20
CA ASP A 418 19.46 10.30 -12.26
C ASP A 418 18.41 11.42 -12.17
N MET A 419 18.80 12.57 -11.61
CA MET A 419 17.91 13.73 -11.50
C MET A 419 17.82 14.46 -12.86
N SER A 420 17.18 13.82 -13.83
CA SER A 420 16.94 14.32 -15.19
C SER A 420 15.47 14.26 -15.59
N GLU A 421 15.08 15.05 -16.59
CA GLU A 421 13.70 15.00 -17.12
C GLU A 421 13.37 13.63 -17.74
N GLU A 422 14.38 12.97 -18.31
CA GLU A 422 14.26 11.64 -18.89
C GLU A 422 13.91 10.60 -17.82
N ALA A 423 14.54 10.69 -16.64
CA ALA A 423 14.25 9.82 -15.52
C ALA A 423 12.83 10.05 -14.97
N VAL A 424 12.38 11.31 -14.87
CA VAL A 424 11.00 11.64 -14.47
C VAL A 424 9.99 11.04 -15.45
N LYS A 425 10.21 11.19 -16.77
CA LYS A 425 9.35 10.60 -17.80
C LYS A 425 9.34 9.06 -17.72
N ALA A 426 10.49 8.44 -17.47
CA ALA A 426 10.59 6.99 -17.30
C ALA A 426 9.83 6.51 -16.06
N ALA A 427 9.92 7.24 -14.94
CA ALA A 427 9.19 6.93 -13.71
C ALA A 427 7.67 7.03 -13.90
N LEU A 428 7.17 8.08 -14.56
CA LEU A 428 5.74 8.20 -14.90
C LEU A 428 5.25 7.05 -15.78
N LYS A 429 6.05 6.66 -16.78
CA LYS A 429 5.72 5.51 -17.64
C LYS A 429 5.68 4.20 -16.85
N ALA A 430 6.59 4.01 -15.90
CA ALA A 430 6.62 2.82 -15.05
C ALA A 430 5.41 2.74 -14.10
N LEU A 431 4.88 3.88 -13.65
CA LEU A 431 3.66 3.93 -12.82
C LEU A 431 2.39 3.60 -13.60
N GLY A 432 2.30 4.05 -14.86
CA GLY A 432 1.14 3.83 -15.72
C GLY A 432 1.06 2.46 -16.41
N GLY A 433 2.11 1.63 -16.32
CA GLY A 433 2.26 0.39 -17.09
C GLY A 433 2.06 -0.88 -16.25
N GLY A 434 0.87 -1.49 -16.37
CA GLY A 434 0.55 -2.79 -15.81
C GLY A 434 -0.65 -3.41 -16.53
N GLY A 435 -0.50 -3.69 -17.82
CA GLY A 435 -1.50 -4.38 -18.62
C GLY A 435 -1.16 -4.36 -20.11
N GLY A 436 -0.82 -5.53 -20.65
CA GLY A 436 -0.64 -5.75 -22.08
C GLY A 436 0.74 -6.30 -22.44
N ASP A 437 0.79 -7.60 -22.70
CA ASP A 437 1.77 -8.18 -23.63
C ASP A 437 1.73 -7.38 -24.93
N GLU A 438 2.79 -6.65 -25.23
CA GLU A 438 3.09 -6.24 -26.60
C GLU A 438 4.43 -6.84 -27.00
N ASP A 439 4.39 -8.13 -27.28
CA ASP A 439 5.24 -8.71 -28.30
C ASP A 439 4.39 -9.65 -29.17
N ALA A 440 4.59 -9.51 -30.48
CA ALA A 440 3.96 -10.26 -31.57
C ALA A 440 2.53 -9.86 -31.96
N ASN A 441 2.37 -8.82 -32.78
CA ASN A 441 1.96 -9.00 -34.19
C ASN A 441 1.99 -7.69 -34.98
N THR A 442 2.86 -7.59 -35.99
CA THR A 442 2.51 -7.35 -37.41
C THR A 442 3.69 -6.71 -38.15
N GLY A 443 4.49 -7.59 -38.75
CA GLY A 443 5.33 -7.23 -39.88
C GLY A 443 4.49 -7.03 -41.15
N LYS A 444 4.99 -6.15 -42.01
CA LYS A 444 4.64 -5.91 -43.43
C LYS A 444 3.27 -5.28 -43.73
N SER A 445 3.33 -4.03 -44.18
CA SER A 445 2.93 -3.68 -45.55
C SER A 445 3.68 -2.45 -46.06
N LYS A 446 4.31 -2.60 -47.22
CA LYS A 446 4.94 -1.52 -47.99
C LYS A 446 3.87 -0.69 -48.69
N GLY A 447 4.03 0.64 -48.69
CA GLY A 447 3.32 1.56 -49.58
C GLY A 447 4.12 2.84 -49.76
N LYS A 448 4.86 2.92 -50.86
CA LYS A 448 5.54 4.13 -51.37
C LYS A 448 4.48 5.00 -52.05
N GLU A 449 4.42 6.31 -51.78
CA GLU A 449 4.62 7.33 -52.82
C GLU A 449 4.65 8.77 -52.29
N LYS A 450 5.43 9.58 -53.04
CA LYS A 450 5.80 10.99 -52.84
C LYS A 450 4.63 11.94 -53.12
N SER A 451 4.61 13.07 -52.43
CA SER A 451 4.48 14.37 -53.11
C SER A 451 5.08 15.50 -52.28
N LYS A 452 5.49 16.55 -52.99
CA LYS A 452 6.50 17.57 -52.64
C LYS A 452 5.83 18.95 -52.67
N SER A 453 6.39 19.90 -51.91
CA SER A 453 6.25 21.38 -52.02
C SER A 453 4.91 21.99 -51.53
N LYS A 454 4.84 23.19 -50.95
CA LYS A 454 5.61 24.42 -51.18
C LYS A 454 5.45 25.43 -50.02
N SER A 455 6.40 26.35 -49.95
CA SER A 455 6.72 27.42 -48.98
C SER A 455 5.83 28.68 -48.93
N SER A 456 5.84 29.39 -47.78
CA SER A 456 6.00 30.87 -47.61
C SER A 456 6.20 31.13 -46.08
N LYS A 457 7.27 31.73 -45.52
CA LYS A 457 7.92 33.07 -45.61
C LYS A 457 6.91 34.23 -45.48
N GLU A 458 7.05 35.28 -44.64
CA GLU A 458 8.12 35.82 -43.78
C GLU A 458 7.59 37.07 -43.02
N LYS A 459 8.40 37.63 -42.09
CA LYS A 459 8.38 38.95 -41.40
C LYS A 459 7.70 39.00 -40.01
N GLY A 460 8.32 39.43 -38.90
CA GLY A 460 9.67 39.96 -38.62
C GLY A 460 9.64 41.41 -38.10
N SER A 461 9.92 41.61 -36.80
CA SER A 461 10.53 42.82 -36.15
C SER A 461 10.61 42.57 -34.62
N LYS A 462 11.76 42.30 -33.98
CA LYS A 462 12.84 43.23 -33.49
C LYS A 462 12.26 44.55 -32.92
N SER A 463 12.69 45.15 -31.81
CA SER A 463 13.67 44.92 -30.73
C SER A 463 13.71 46.24 -29.95
N LYS A 464 13.95 46.26 -28.63
CA LYS A 464 14.90 47.20 -28.00
C LYS A 464 15.07 46.96 -26.49
N LYS A 465 16.33 46.73 -26.12
CA LYS A 465 16.93 46.87 -24.78
C LYS A 465 17.29 48.34 -24.53
N ASN A 466 17.36 48.71 -23.25
CA ASN A 466 18.32 49.61 -22.55
C ASN A 466 17.85 49.60 -21.08
N ASP A 467 18.53 49.11 -20.05
CA ASP A 467 19.92 49.22 -19.57
C ASP A 467 20.30 50.62 -19.03
N SER A 468 20.44 50.70 -17.70
CA SER A 468 21.31 51.58 -16.87
C SER A 468 20.73 51.69 -15.44
N SER A 469 21.35 51.17 -14.36
CA SER A 469 22.65 51.46 -13.70
C SER A 469 22.58 52.49 -12.55
N LYS A 470 23.26 52.13 -11.43
CA LYS A 470 23.67 52.91 -10.22
C LYS A 470 22.61 53.08 -9.11
N GLY A 471 22.86 52.86 -7.81
CA GLY A 471 24.11 52.67 -7.04
C GLY A 471 24.18 53.68 -5.88
N GLY A 472 24.34 53.22 -4.63
CA GLY A 472 24.73 54.04 -3.45
C GLY A 472 23.82 53.85 -2.22
N LYS A 473 24.17 52.99 -1.25
CA LYS A 473 25.01 53.19 -0.03
C LYS A 473 24.37 53.98 1.13
N SER A 474 24.09 53.22 2.20
CA SER A 474 24.41 53.44 3.63
C SER A 474 23.87 54.66 4.38
N LYS A 475 23.16 54.41 5.49
CA LYS A 475 23.68 54.51 6.88
C LYS A 475 22.59 54.11 7.88
N GLY A 476 22.95 53.25 8.84
CA GLY A 476 22.12 52.95 9.99
C GLY A 476 22.29 53.98 11.12
N SER A 477 21.33 53.98 12.06
CA SER A 477 21.47 54.22 13.51
C SER A 477 20.06 54.12 14.13
N LYS A 478 19.78 53.15 15.01
CA LYS A 478 20.04 53.09 16.46
C LYS A 478 18.93 53.77 17.28
N LYS A 479 18.25 52.97 18.13
CA LYS A 479 17.47 53.31 19.35
C LYS A 479 16.32 54.32 19.15
N LYS A 480 15.08 54.01 19.51
CA LYS A 480 14.60 53.58 20.83
C LYS A 480 13.22 52.93 20.66
#